data_AF-A0A4U8UGV8-F1
#
_entry.id   AF-A0A4U8UGV8-F1
#
_cell.length_a   1.000
_cell.length_b   1.000
_cell.length_c   1.000
_cell.angle_alpha   90.00
_cell.angle_beta   90.00
_cell.angle_gamma   90.00
#
_symmetry.space_group_name_H-M   'P 1'
#
loop_
_entity.id
_entity.type
_entity.pdbx_description
1 polymer ?
#
loop_
_entity_poly.entity_id
_entity_poly.type
_entity_poly.pdbx_seq_one_letter_code
_entity_poly.pdbx_strand_id
1 'polypeptide(L)'
;MRKIEWTDKTWNVITGCTEISAACDNCYAKAMTKCLQGMARKEAHKPIICKFCHEEMSQRCDSKYHLNMYQCLCRENNAIFKTLPKYYLGWDKVVFHKQSLNDILDKKKYPSGSKIFVNSMSDTFHEDIEPYCLTTAFDYMRRRQDLIFQILTKRAKNMLDYFNGYVFDGYLEEHSTLENYFRSEMYKHIWFGVTAENQQYADERIPYLLRLKNLFKDYFHQDLKIFVFIEPCLENIDLSAYIEYLDWVILGGEKIPNNPNKSRPSKTEWAESIWNQCRKKDVPFFFKQWGNNVEESIKREKYPLLPMWIEKHKEFPYQKKWIVEVTGCNASNFYEKVEFDTQKEALVYRANEYVNRRIFHKDIHKITREHRERLSNRLGNKDMK
;
A
#
# COMPACT_ATOMS: atom_id res chain seq x y z
N MET A 1 -1.44 -18.32 8.00
CA MET A 1 -1.56 -17.71 6.65
C MET A 1 -0.67 -18.52 5.71
N ARG A 2 -1.15 -18.92 4.52
CA ARG A 2 -0.31 -19.65 3.55
C ARG A 2 0.86 -18.75 3.15
N LYS A 3 2.03 -19.34 2.89
CA LYS A 3 3.22 -18.62 2.42
C LYS A 3 2.86 -17.85 1.15
N ILE A 4 3.12 -16.54 1.14
CA ILE A 4 3.00 -15.69 -0.05
C ILE A 4 4.37 -15.71 -0.70
N GLU A 5 4.50 -16.20 -1.94
CA GLU A 5 5.81 -16.55 -2.47
C GLU A 5 6.71 -15.35 -2.76
N TRP A 6 6.13 -14.18 -2.99
CA TRP A 6 6.86 -12.99 -3.39
C TRP A 6 7.17 -12.02 -2.23
N THR A 7 6.85 -12.42 -1.00
CA THR A 7 7.12 -11.63 0.21
C THR A 7 7.42 -12.54 1.40
N ASP A 8 8.18 -12.08 2.37
CA ASP A 8 8.57 -12.90 3.51
C ASP A 8 7.53 -12.83 4.63
N LYS A 9 6.90 -11.66 4.81
CA LYS A 9 5.89 -11.38 5.84
C LYS A 9 4.82 -10.42 5.34
N THR A 10 3.71 -10.35 6.07
CA THR A 10 2.69 -9.32 5.90
C THR A 10 2.62 -8.42 7.13
N TRP A 11 2.32 -7.14 6.90
CA TRP A 11 2.04 -6.19 7.96
C TRP A 11 0.75 -5.44 7.63
N ASN A 12 -0.32 -5.79 8.33
CA ASN A 12 -1.67 -5.25 8.10
C ASN A 12 -1.99 -4.24 9.20
N VAL A 13 -1.87 -2.96 8.92
CA VAL A 13 -2.26 -1.87 9.84
C VAL A 13 -3.64 -1.32 9.51
N ILE A 14 -4.15 -1.61 8.33
CA ILE A 14 -5.51 -1.28 7.90
C ILE A 14 -6.32 -2.57 7.75
N THR A 15 -7.62 -2.49 8.05
CA THR A 15 -8.59 -3.55 7.73
C THR A 15 -9.81 -2.94 7.06
N GLY A 16 -10.47 -3.72 6.21
CA GLY A 16 -11.63 -3.27 5.45
C GLY A 16 -11.24 -2.64 4.11
N CYS A 17 -12.20 -2.53 3.19
CA CYS A 17 -12.02 -1.91 1.88
C CYS A 17 -13.37 -1.67 1.20
N THR A 18 -13.43 -0.77 0.23
CA THR A 18 -14.54 -0.61 -0.71
C THR A 18 -14.19 -1.17 -2.09
N GLU A 19 -15.21 -1.70 -2.78
CA GLU A 19 -15.07 -2.26 -4.13
C GLU A 19 -15.10 -1.16 -5.17
N ILE A 20 -14.13 -1.15 -6.08
CA ILE A 20 -13.97 -0.08 -7.09
C ILE A 20 -13.76 -0.62 -8.51
N SER A 21 -13.81 -1.94 -8.69
CA SER A 21 -13.62 -2.58 -9.99
C SER A 21 -14.13 -4.01 -10.03
N ALA A 22 -14.28 -4.56 -11.24
CA ALA A 22 -14.71 -5.94 -11.44
C ALA A 22 -13.79 -6.97 -10.77
N ALA A 23 -12.50 -6.64 -10.56
CA ALA A 23 -11.58 -7.49 -9.79
C ALA A 23 -12.04 -7.74 -8.34
N CYS A 24 -12.90 -6.88 -7.79
CA CYS A 24 -13.37 -6.96 -6.42
C CYS A 24 -14.51 -7.97 -6.19
N ASP A 25 -15.26 -8.35 -7.23
CA ASP A 25 -16.47 -9.19 -7.13
C ASP A 25 -16.24 -10.51 -6.37
N ASN A 26 -15.05 -11.10 -6.57
CA ASN A 26 -14.62 -12.37 -6.00
C ASN A 26 -13.44 -12.21 -5.02
N CYS A 27 -13.29 -11.02 -4.41
CA CYS A 27 -12.13 -10.70 -3.57
C CYS A 27 -11.95 -11.69 -2.40
N TYR A 28 -10.80 -12.37 -2.39
CA TYR A 28 -10.45 -13.31 -1.32
C TYR A 28 -10.41 -12.63 0.06
N ALA A 29 -10.00 -11.36 0.13
CA ALA A 29 -9.89 -10.63 1.37
C ALA A 29 -11.28 -10.34 1.98
N LYS A 30 -12.27 -10.02 1.13
CA LYS A 30 -13.68 -9.89 1.54
C LYS A 30 -14.23 -11.20 2.11
N ALA A 31 -13.99 -12.30 1.41
CA ALA A 31 -14.43 -13.63 1.86
C ALA A 31 -13.79 -14.04 3.20
N MET A 32 -12.48 -13.85 3.34
CA MET A 32 -11.73 -14.18 4.55
C MET A 32 -12.15 -13.32 5.75
N THR A 33 -12.50 -12.04 5.51
CA THR A 33 -12.93 -11.11 6.57
C THR A 33 -14.16 -11.63 7.33
N LYS A 34 -15.07 -12.38 6.70
CA LYS A 34 -16.21 -13.00 7.41
C LYS A 34 -15.78 -13.92 8.54
N CYS A 35 -14.77 -14.77 8.29
CA CYS A 35 -14.21 -15.66 9.31
C CYS A 35 -13.47 -14.87 10.40
N LEU A 36 -12.63 -13.92 9.98
CA LEU A 36 -11.85 -13.08 10.90
C LEU A 36 -12.75 -12.24 11.82
N GLN A 37 -13.85 -11.69 11.29
CA GLN A 37 -14.83 -10.94 12.08
C GLN A 37 -15.48 -11.79 13.15
N GLY A 38 -15.82 -13.06 12.85
CA GLY A 38 -16.35 -13.99 13.84
C GLY A 38 -15.38 -14.22 15.01
N MET A 39 -14.09 -14.42 14.71
CA MET A 39 -13.05 -14.56 15.73
C MET A 39 -12.84 -13.27 16.54
N ALA A 40 -12.78 -12.13 15.86
CA ALA A 40 -12.62 -10.81 16.47
C ALA A 40 -13.78 -10.47 17.42
N ARG A 41 -15.02 -10.78 17.04
CA ARG A 41 -16.19 -10.61 17.91
C ARG A 41 -16.12 -11.53 19.12
N LYS A 42 -15.74 -12.80 18.95
CA LYS A 42 -15.56 -13.72 20.09
C LYS A 42 -14.49 -13.20 21.06
N GLU A 43 -13.39 -12.66 20.55
CA GLU A 43 -12.32 -12.10 21.39
C GLU A 43 -12.76 -10.82 22.11
N ALA A 44 -13.45 -9.92 21.41
CA ALA A 44 -13.95 -8.68 21.97
C ALA A 44 -14.97 -8.89 23.10
N HIS A 45 -15.75 -9.97 23.07
CA HIS A 45 -16.77 -10.28 24.08
C HIS A 45 -16.29 -11.29 25.14
N LYS A 46 -14.98 -11.49 25.29
CA LYS A 46 -14.45 -12.28 26.40
C LYS A 46 -14.72 -11.56 27.72
N PRO A 47 -15.24 -12.26 28.74
CA PRO A 47 -15.47 -11.67 30.05
C PRO A 47 -14.16 -11.21 30.67
N ILE A 48 -14.19 -10.08 31.36
CA ILE A 48 -13.05 -9.58 32.15
C ILE A 48 -13.44 -9.66 33.61
N ILE A 49 -12.59 -10.33 34.40
CA ILE A 49 -12.77 -10.44 35.84
C ILE A 49 -12.13 -9.24 36.53
N CYS A 50 -12.88 -8.59 37.41
CA CYS A 50 -12.41 -7.49 38.23
C CYS A 50 -11.31 -7.99 39.19
N LYS A 51 -10.14 -7.37 39.15
CA LYS A 51 -9.01 -7.75 40.02
C LYS A 51 -9.22 -7.49 41.53
N PHE A 52 -10.32 -6.82 41.91
CA PHE A 52 -10.59 -6.41 43.28
C PHE A 52 -11.68 -7.25 43.95
N CYS A 53 -12.83 -7.40 43.30
CA CYS A 53 -13.95 -8.17 43.84
C CYS A 53 -14.11 -9.54 43.17
N HIS A 54 -13.29 -9.86 42.16
CA HIS A 54 -13.32 -11.13 41.42
C HIS A 54 -14.63 -11.42 40.67
N GLU A 55 -15.50 -10.43 40.53
CA GLU A 55 -16.72 -10.48 39.73
C GLU A 55 -16.47 -10.11 38.26
N GLU A 56 -17.33 -10.60 37.37
CA GLU A 56 -17.32 -10.20 35.96
C GLU A 56 -17.69 -8.71 35.79
N MET A 57 -16.89 -7.98 35.00
CA MET A 57 -17.14 -6.58 34.69
C MET A 57 -18.22 -6.45 33.61
N SER A 58 -19.14 -5.48 33.77
CA SER A 58 -20.14 -5.18 32.74
C SER A 58 -19.47 -4.60 31.50
N GLN A 59 -19.85 -5.09 30.32
CA GLN A 59 -19.27 -4.67 29.05
C GLN A 59 -20.22 -3.76 28.27
N ARG A 60 -19.69 -2.65 27.75
CA ARG A 60 -20.35 -1.79 26.76
C ARG A 60 -19.44 -1.59 25.56
N CYS A 61 -19.92 -1.98 24.38
CA CYS A 61 -19.24 -1.72 23.11
C CYS A 61 -19.62 -0.34 22.57
N ASP A 62 -18.63 0.46 22.20
CA ASP A 62 -18.83 1.69 21.43
C ASP A 62 -18.14 1.55 20.07
N SER A 63 -18.95 1.24 19.05
CA SER A 63 -18.47 1.08 17.68
C SER A 63 -18.04 2.40 17.03
N LYS A 64 -18.49 3.55 17.55
CA LYS A 64 -18.14 4.88 17.02
C LYS A 64 -16.70 5.23 17.37
N TYR A 65 -16.26 4.90 18.59
CA TYR A 65 -14.88 5.12 19.03
C TYR A 65 -13.98 3.89 18.90
N HIS A 66 -14.49 2.80 18.33
CA HIS A 66 -13.78 1.54 18.15
C HIS A 66 -13.22 0.96 19.47
N LEU A 67 -14.00 1.04 20.55
CA LEU A 67 -13.58 0.66 21.91
C LEU A 67 -14.64 -0.18 22.63
N ASN A 68 -14.18 -1.04 23.52
CA ASN A 68 -14.97 -1.69 24.57
C ASN A 68 -14.63 -1.06 25.91
N MET A 69 -15.68 -0.70 26.66
CA MET A 69 -15.59 -0.28 28.05
C MET A 69 -16.05 -1.43 28.95
N TYR A 70 -15.25 -1.75 29.95
CA TYR A 70 -15.60 -2.70 31.01
C TYR A 70 -15.67 -1.94 32.32
N GLN A 71 -16.75 -2.11 33.09
CA GLN A 71 -16.96 -1.39 34.35
C GLN A 71 -17.33 -2.34 35.47
N CYS A 72 -16.83 -2.08 36.69
CA CYS A 72 -17.26 -2.79 37.90
C CYS A 72 -17.60 -1.79 39.00
N LEU A 73 -18.70 -2.02 39.71
CA LEU A 73 -19.22 -1.11 40.73
C LEU A 73 -18.54 -1.24 42.10
N CYS A 74 -17.65 -2.24 42.28
CA CYS A 74 -16.98 -2.45 43.58
C CYS A 74 -16.09 -1.29 44.04
N ARG A 75 -15.73 -0.35 43.14
CA ARG A 75 -14.91 0.82 43.46
C ARG A 75 -15.18 1.96 42.48
N GLU A 76 -15.10 3.19 42.96
CA GLU A 76 -15.15 4.38 42.10
C GLU A 76 -14.05 4.32 41.02
N ASN A 77 -14.41 4.74 39.80
CA ASN A 77 -13.52 4.82 38.64
C ASN A 77 -12.87 3.49 38.19
N ASN A 78 -13.44 2.34 38.56
CA ASN A 78 -12.95 1.04 38.10
C ASN A 78 -13.49 0.68 36.70
N ALA A 79 -12.93 1.33 35.68
CA ALA A 79 -13.22 1.07 34.27
C ALA A 79 -11.96 0.71 33.47
N ILE A 80 -12.09 -0.22 32.53
CA ILE A 80 -11.05 -0.63 31.60
C ILE A 80 -11.52 -0.35 30.18
N PHE A 81 -10.69 0.33 29.38
CA PHE A 81 -10.95 0.57 27.97
C PHE A 81 -10.03 -0.31 27.12
N LYS A 82 -10.60 -1.03 26.15
CA LYS A 82 -9.85 -1.84 25.20
C LYS A 82 -10.27 -1.49 23.77
N THR A 83 -9.30 -1.32 22.88
CA THR A 83 -9.57 -1.17 21.44
C THR A 83 -10.20 -2.43 20.88
N LEU A 84 -11.14 -2.29 19.95
CA LEU A 84 -11.73 -3.42 19.25
C LEU A 84 -10.66 -4.18 18.44
N PRO A 85 -10.67 -5.52 18.43
CA PRO A 85 -9.74 -6.30 17.62
C PRO A 85 -9.90 -6.01 16.12
N LYS A 86 -8.84 -6.29 15.34
CA LYS A 86 -8.89 -6.24 13.88
C LYS A 86 -10.08 -7.01 13.32
N TYR A 87 -10.69 -6.48 12.26
CA TYR A 87 -11.85 -7.08 11.58
C TYR A 87 -13.15 -7.13 12.40
N TYR A 88 -13.20 -6.61 13.63
CA TYR A 88 -14.43 -6.60 14.45
C TYR A 88 -15.62 -5.95 13.70
N LEU A 89 -15.37 -4.82 13.04
CA LEU A 89 -16.37 -4.10 12.25
C LEU A 89 -16.64 -4.70 10.86
N GLY A 90 -15.91 -5.73 10.46
CA GLY A 90 -16.10 -6.43 9.19
C GLY A 90 -15.41 -5.77 8.01
N TRP A 91 -15.89 -6.06 6.80
CA TRP A 91 -15.27 -5.64 5.54
C TRP A 91 -15.58 -4.19 5.17
N ASP A 92 -16.84 -3.78 5.33
CA ASP A 92 -17.34 -2.49 4.85
C ASP A 92 -16.92 -1.30 5.73
N LYS A 93 -16.08 -1.55 6.74
CA LYS A 93 -15.53 -0.51 7.61
C LYS A 93 -14.02 -0.52 7.55
N VAL A 94 -13.50 0.53 6.95
CA VAL A 94 -12.06 0.80 6.89
C VAL A 94 -11.60 1.35 8.22
N VAL A 95 -10.62 0.69 8.82
CA VAL A 95 -10.10 1.04 10.15
C VAL A 95 -8.58 0.99 10.13
N PHE A 96 -7.96 2.07 10.61
CA PHE A 96 -6.53 2.11 10.91
C PHE A 96 -6.27 1.67 12.35
N HIS A 97 -5.46 0.62 12.51
CA HIS A 97 -5.17 -0.02 13.79
C HIS A 97 -3.85 0.51 14.36
N LYS A 98 -3.91 1.63 15.10
CA LYS A 98 -2.74 2.24 15.74
C LYS A 98 -1.97 1.24 16.60
N GLN A 99 -2.64 0.36 17.34
CA GLN A 99 -1.97 -0.64 18.18
C GLN A 99 -1.12 -1.64 17.40
N SER A 100 -1.38 -1.82 16.10
CA SER A 100 -0.64 -2.74 15.22
C SER A 100 0.59 -2.13 14.57
N LEU A 101 0.84 -0.84 14.79
CA LEU A 101 2.04 -0.21 14.26
C LEU A 101 3.30 -0.79 14.90
N ASN A 102 3.28 -1.01 16.22
CA ASN A 102 4.41 -1.55 16.97
C ASN A 102 4.80 -2.96 16.56
N ASP A 103 3.91 -3.73 15.93
CA ASP A 103 4.22 -5.07 15.42
C ASP A 103 5.48 -5.07 14.55
N ILE A 104 5.65 -4.05 13.70
CA ILE A 104 6.77 -3.99 12.77
C ILE A 104 8.10 -3.75 13.46
N LEU A 105 8.11 -3.30 14.72
CA LEU A 105 9.33 -3.08 15.49
C LEU A 105 9.87 -4.38 16.11
N ASP A 106 9.06 -5.45 16.15
CA ASP A 106 9.49 -6.77 16.59
C ASP A 106 10.43 -7.41 15.55
N LYS A 107 11.74 -7.37 15.84
CA LYS A 107 12.79 -7.95 14.98
C LYS A 107 12.76 -9.48 14.91
N LYS A 108 12.12 -10.18 15.86
CA LYS A 108 11.94 -11.64 15.78
C LYS A 108 10.81 -11.97 14.81
N LYS A 109 9.71 -11.22 14.87
CA LYS A 109 8.57 -11.37 13.96
C LYS A 109 8.91 -10.90 12.53
N TYR A 110 9.68 -9.82 12.42
CA TYR A 110 10.12 -9.20 11.18
C TYR A 110 11.66 -9.06 11.15
N PRO A 111 12.40 -10.14 10.80
CA PRO A 111 13.85 -10.12 10.73
C PRO A 111 14.37 -9.15 9.67
N SER A 112 15.54 -8.55 9.91
CA SER A 112 16.24 -7.69 8.94
C SER A 112 16.44 -8.39 7.60
N GLY A 113 16.33 -7.64 6.51
CA GLY A 113 16.36 -8.13 5.13
C GLY A 113 15.03 -8.68 4.62
N SER A 114 13.99 -8.79 5.47
CA SER A 114 12.69 -9.32 5.04
C SER A 114 11.96 -8.35 4.11
N LYS A 115 11.32 -8.90 3.08
CA LYS A 115 10.30 -8.23 2.28
C LYS A 115 8.94 -8.32 2.99
N ILE A 116 8.29 -7.17 3.16
CA ILE A 116 7.06 -6.99 3.90
C ILE A 116 5.97 -6.53 2.94
N PHE A 117 4.91 -7.32 2.79
CA PHE A 117 3.75 -6.88 2.03
C PHE A 117 2.78 -6.15 2.95
N VAL A 118 2.60 -4.86 2.69
CA VAL A 118 1.80 -3.96 3.52
C VAL A 118 0.34 -4.09 3.14
N ASN A 119 -0.53 -4.26 4.15
CA ASN A 119 -1.98 -4.27 3.98
C ASN A 119 -2.50 -5.30 2.96
N SER A 120 -2.00 -6.53 3.03
CA SER A 120 -2.41 -7.67 2.19
C SER A 120 -3.94 -7.91 2.09
N MET A 121 -4.73 -7.38 3.02
CA MET A 121 -6.16 -7.60 3.17
C MET A 121 -6.99 -6.31 3.11
N SER A 122 -6.39 -5.21 2.67
CA SER A 122 -7.03 -3.89 2.54
C SER A 122 -6.31 -3.06 1.48
N ASP A 123 -6.67 -1.79 1.32
CA ASP A 123 -5.95 -0.86 0.46
C ASP A 123 -5.26 0.21 1.32
N THR A 124 -3.96 0.44 1.09
CA THR A 124 -3.19 1.41 1.88
C THR A 124 -3.67 2.83 1.67
N PHE A 125 -4.06 3.20 0.44
CA PHE A 125 -4.46 4.56 0.06
C PHE A 125 -5.98 4.69 -0.08
N HIS A 126 -6.71 3.96 0.77
CA HIS A 126 -8.17 4.04 0.84
C HIS A 126 -8.64 5.44 1.25
N GLU A 127 -9.72 5.94 0.62
CA GLU A 127 -10.26 7.29 0.84
C GLU A 127 -10.67 7.57 2.29
N ASP A 128 -11.16 6.55 3.00
CA ASP A 128 -11.47 6.60 4.44
C ASP A 128 -10.24 6.61 5.37
N ILE A 129 -9.02 6.46 4.83
CA ILE A 129 -7.80 6.55 5.64
C ILE A 129 -7.34 8.00 5.67
N GLU A 130 -7.42 8.60 6.85
CA GLU A 130 -6.93 9.95 7.07
C GLU A 130 -5.42 10.05 6.81
N PRO A 131 -4.94 11.13 6.18
CA PRO A 131 -3.52 11.25 5.82
C PRO A 131 -2.54 11.12 6.99
N TYR A 132 -2.92 11.58 8.18
CA TYR A 132 -2.06 11.42 9.37
C TYR A 132 -1.80 9.93 9.70
N CYS A 133 -2.74 9.03 9.38
CA CYS A 133 -2.57 7.59 9.55
C CYS A 133 -1.48 7.06 8.62
N LEU A 134 -1.47 7.52 7.36
CA LEU A 134 -0.43 7.19 6.37
C LEU A 134 0.94 7.70 6.82
N THR A 135 0.99 8.98 7.22
CA THR A 135 2.21 9.62 7.75
C THR A 135 2.76 8.86 8.96
N THR A 136 1.87 8.42 9.86
CA THR A 136 2.27 7.58 11.00
C THR A 136 2.80 6.22 10.53
N ALA A 137 2.14 5.55 9.59
CA ALA A 137 2.62 4.28 9.05
C ALA A 137 4.00 4.41 8.39
N PHE A 138 4.23 5.46 7.60
CA PHE A 138 5.53 5.74 6.98
C PHE A 138 6.62 6.05 8.01
N ASP A 139 6.32 6.72 9.12
CA ASP A 139 7.30 6.91 10.19
C ASP A 139 7.73 5.57 10.82
N TYR A 140 6.83 4.61 10.96
CA TYR A 140 7.20 3.25 11.40
C TYR A 140 8.03 2.51 10.37
N MET A 141 7.75 2.67 9.08
CA MET A 141 8.58 2.11 8.01
C MET A 141 9.99 2.74 8.05
N ARG A 142 10.11 4.07 8.20
CA ARG A 142 11.38 4.79 8.35
C ARG A 142 12.25 4.24 9.48
N ARG A 143 11.65 3.80 10.60
CA ARG A 143 12.38 3.19 11.74
C ARG A 143 12.91 1.79 11.44
N ARG A 144 12.46 1.16 10.35
CA ARG A 144 12.81 -0.20 9.93
C ARG A 144 13.35 -0.23 8.49
N GLN A 145 14.33 0.65 8.21
CA GLN A 145 15.05 0.69 6.93
C GLN A 145 15.85 -0.57 6.61
N ASP A 146 15.97 -1.49 7.57
CA ASP A 146 16.50 -2.84 7.37
C ASP A 146 15.50 -3.80 6.72
N LEU A 147 14.25 -3.37 6.49
CA LEU A 147 13.20 -4.13 5.82
C LEU A 147 12.89 -3.53 4.45
N ILE A 148 12.25 -4.29 3.56
CA ILE A 148 11.72 -3.77 2.30
C ILE A 148 10.20 -3.81 2.35
N PHE A 149 9.54 -2.66 2.19
CA PHE A 149 8.07 -2.56 2.23
C PHE A 149 7.50 -2.51 0.82
N GLN A 150 6.63 -3.46 0.49
CA GLN A 150 5.86 -3.51 -0.75
C GLN A 150 4.45 -3.00 -0.47
N ILE A 151 4.10 -1.87 -1.06
CA ILE A 151 2.79 -1.23 -0.93
C ILE A 151 2.05 -1.39 -2.25
N LEU A 152 0.87 -2.00 -2.24
CA LEU A 152 0.01 -2.17 -3.40
C LEU A 152 -1.32 -1.44 -3.18
N THR A 153 -1.83 -0.77 -4.22
CA THR A 153 -3.12 -0.07 -4.16
C THR A 153 -3.88 -0.17 -5.49
N LYS A 154 -5.22 -0.12 -5.43
CA LYS A 154 -6.07 0.16 -6.61
C LYS A 154 -6.40 1.66 -6.74
N ARG A 155 -6.03 2.48 -5.75
CA ARG A 155 -6.33 3.90 -5.64
C ARG A 155 -5.07 4.73 -5.91
N ALA A 156 -4.49 4.52 -7.10
CA ALA A 156 -3.23 5.13 -7.50
C ALA A 156 -3.28 6.66 -7.46
N LYS A 157 -4.44 7.25 -7.78
CA LYS A 157 -4.65 8.69 -7.65
C LYS A 157 -4.51 9.17 -6.19
N ASN A 158 -5.13 8.48 -5.22
CA ASN A 158 -5.05 8.85 -3.81
C ASN A 158 -3.60 8.77 -3.28
N MET A 159 -2.84 7.77 -3.75
CA MET A 159 -1.41 7.68 -3.47
C MET A 159 -0.65 8.90 -3.99
N LEU A 160 -0.87 9.29 -5.25
CA LEU A 160 -0.22 10.47 -5.82
C LEU A 160 -0.65 11.76 -5.10
N ASP A 161 -1.95 11.93 -4.82
CA ASP A 161 -2.49 13.11 -4.14
C ASP A 161 -1.91 13.24 -2.72
N TYR A 162 -1.73 12.11 -2.01
CA TYR A 162 -1.06 12.10 -0.70
C TYR A 162 0.35 12.67 -0.80
N PHE A 163 1.18 12.21 -1.74
CA PHE A 163 2.54 12.73 -1.87
C PHE A 163 2.57 14.18 -2.36
N ASN A 164 1.72 14.56 -3.31
CA ASN A 164 1.60 15.96 -3.78
C ASN A 164 1.32 16.89 -2.62
N GLY A 165 0.25 16.66 -1.85
CA GLY A 165 -0.05 17.49 -0.70
C GLY A 165 1.07 17.42 0.35
N TYR A 166 1.34 16.21 0.86
CA TYR A 166 2.10 16.07 2.10
C TYR A 166 3.61 16.25 1.94
N VAL A 167 4.15 15.97 0.75
CA VAL A 167 5.59 16.04 0.51
C VAL A 167 5.96 17.22 -0.38
N PHE A 168 5.18 17.50 -1.43
CA PHE A 168 5.53 18.54 -2.42
C PHE A 168 4.92 19.92 -2.13
N ASP A 169 3.72 19.98 -1.55
CA ASP A 169 3.03 21.24 -1.21
C ASP A 169 3.32 21.73 0.22
N GLY A 170 4.17 21.01 0.97
CA GLY A 170 4.70 21.47 2.27
C GLY A 170 3.76 21.34 3.47
N TYR A 171 2.83 20.37 3.50
CA TYR A 171 2.04 20.11 4.71
C TYR A 171 2.84 19.47 5.86
N LEU A 172 4.00 18.88 5.57
CA LEU A 172 4.93 18.46 6.62
C LEU A 172 5.71 19.68 7.12
N GLU A 173 5.97 19.72 8.43
CA GLU A 173 6.86 20.72 9.00
C GLU A 173 8.22 20.66 8.30
N GLU A 174 8.66 21.82 7.81
CA GLU A 174 9.94 21.98 7.12
C GLU A 174 11.07 21.47 8.02
N HIS A 175 11.92 20.60 7.47
CA HIS A 175 13.02 19.93 8.15
C HIS A 175 12.61 18.88 9.20
N SER A 176 11.35 18.43 9.20
CA SER A 176 10.96 17.29 10.05
C SER A 176 11.72 16.01 9.66
N THR A 177 11.94 15.11 10.64
CA THR A 177 12.62 13.82 10.40
C THR A 177 11.93 13.00 9.30
N LEU A 178 10.61 13.12 9.17
CA LEU A 178 9.85 12.37 8.18
C LEU A 178 9.94 12.99 6.79
N GLU A 179 9.93 14.33 6.69
CA GLU A 179 10.17 15.01 5.43
C GLU A 179 11.57 14.66 4.89
N ASN A 180 12.61 14.76 5.72
CA ASN A 180 13.97 14.37 5.34
C ASN A 180 14.01 12.92 4.84
N TYR A 181 13.32 12.02 5.53
CA TYR A 181 13.20 10.63 5.11
C TYR A 181 12.55 10.48 3.72
N PHE A 182 11.45 11.17 3.44
CA PHE A 182 10.83 11.16 2.12
C PHE A 182 11.77 11.72 1.05
N ARG A 183 12.54 12.76 1.37
CA ARG A 183 13.45 13.45 0.44
C ARG A 183 14.80 12.76 0.21
N SER A 184 15.20 11.79 1.04
CA SER A 184 16.55 11.20 0.93
C SER A 184 16.68 9.69 1.16
N GLU A 185 15.70 9.03 1.76
CA GLU A 185 15.87 7.65 2.25
C GLU A 185 14.77 6.69 1.78
N MET A 186 13.56 7.18 1.50
CA MET A 186 12.39 6.34 1.19
C MET A 186 12.63 5.38 0.01
N TYR A 187 13.25 5.85 -1.07
CA TYR A 187 13.50 5.05 -2.28
C TYR A 187 14.33 3.78 -2.04
N LYS A 188 15.11 3.74 -0.95
CA LYS A 188 16.02 2.61 -0.66
C LYS A 188 15.26 1.34 -0.29
N HIS A 189 14.03 1.47 0.21
CA HIS A 189 13.34 0.35 0.86
C HIS A 189 11.81 0.35 0.77
N ILE A 190 11.18 1.39 0.19
CA ILE A 190 9.75 1.39 -0.12
C ILE A 190 9.54 1.13 -1.61
N TRP A 191 8.75 0.11 -1.93
CA TRP A 191 8.33 -0.23 -3.28
C TRP A 191 6.84 0.05 -3.43
N PHE A 192 6.48 0.80 -4.48
CA PHE A 192 5.10 1.15 -4.77
C PHE A 192 4.56 0.34 -5.93
N GLY A 193 3.34 -0.16 -5.81
CA GLY A 193 2.69 -0.84 -6.91
C GLY A 193 1.22 -0.55 -7.02
N VAL A 194 0.72 -0.78 -8.23
CA VAL A 194 -0.71 -0.70 -8.54
C VAL A 194 -1.23 -2.03 -9.03
N THR A 195 -2.49 -2.34 -8.73
CA THR A 195 -3.17 -3.46 -9.39
C THR A 195 -3.75 -3.00 -10.73
N ALA A 196 -3.61 -3.81 -11.78
CA ALA A 196 -4.24 -3.59 -13.08
C ALA A 196 -4.81 -4.91 -13.62
N GLU A 197 -6.11 -5.13 -13.41
CA GLU A 197 -6.81 -6.36 -13.79
C GLU A 197 -7.20 -6.45 -15.27
N ASN A 198 -7.22 -5.32 -15.97
CA ASN A 198 -7.58 -5.18 -17.38
C ASN A 198 -6.89 -3.93 -17.99
N GLN A 199 -7.01 -3.73 -19.30
CA GLN A 199 -6.36 -2.63 -20.03
C GLN A 199 -6.83 -1.27 -19.51
N GLN A 200 -8.14 -1.11 -19.30
CA GLN A 200 -8.70 0.13 -18.77
C GLN A 200 -8.00 0.56 -17.47
N TYR A 201 -7.81 -0.35 -16.51
CA TYR A 201 -7.16 -0.02 -15.25
C TYR A 201 -5.64 0.03 -15.34
N ALA A 202 -5.01 -0.63 -16.31
CA ALA A 202 -3.61 -0.39 -16.64
C ALA A 202 -3.41 1.06 -17.08
N ASP A 203 -4.22 1.51 -18.05
CA ASP A 203 -4.17 2.86 -18.60
C ASP A 203 -4.61 3.94 -17.61
N GLU A 204 -5.46 3.59 -16.64
CA GLU A 204 -5.84 4.53 -15.58
C GLU A 204 -4.77 4.63 -14.48
N ARG A 205 -4.27 3.50 -13.98
CA ARG A 205 -3.53 3.46 -12.69
C ARG A 205 -2.02 3.52 -12.86
N ILE A 206 -1.46 2.96 -13.93
CA ILE A 206 -0.01 2.98 -14.17
C ILE A 206 0.51 4.41 -14.39
N PRO A 207 -0.18 5.30 -15.13
CA PRO A 207 0.28 6.69 -15.28
C PRO A 207 0.42 7.45 -13.96
N TYR A 208 -0.46 7.22 -12.97
CA TYR A 208 -0.31 7.82 -11.64
C TYR A 208 0.95 7.32 -10.92
N LEU A 209 1.26 6.03 -11.03
CA LEU A 209 2.46 5.43 -10.46
C LEU A 209 3.74 5.98 -11.12
N LEU A 210 3.75 6.11 -12.45
CA LEU A 210 4.86 6.71 -13.20
C LEU A 210 5.04 8.19 -12.85
N ARG A 211 3.95 8.94 -12.72
CA ARG A 211 4.00 10.34 -12.29
C ARG A 211 4.61 10.48 -10.89
N LEU A 212 4.26 9.61 -9.95
CA LEU A 212 4.88 9.58 -8.64
C LEU A 212 6.39 9.34 -8.75
N LYS A 213 6.81 8.32 -9.51
CA LYS A 213 8.23 8.03 -9.73
C LYS A 213 8.99 9.22 -10.32
N ASN A 214 8.43 9.88 -11.34
CA ASN A 214 9.04 11.04 -11.98
C ASN A 214 9.15 12.24 -11.02
N LEU A 215 8.13 12.53 -10.21
CA LEU A 215 8.21 13.59 -9.22
C LEU A 215 9.35 13.37 -8.22
N PHE A 216 9.52 12.16 -7.70
CA PHE A 216 10.63 11.86 -6.78
C PHE A 216 11.99 11.91 -7.47
N LYS A 217 12.05 11.50 -8.74
CA LYS A 217 13.28 11.58 -9.55
C LYS A 217 13.67 13.03 -9.84
N ASP A 218 12.72 13.87 -10.21
CA ASP A 218 12.97 15.24 -10.66
C ASP A 218 13.26 16.18 -9.49
N TYR A 219 12.55 16.04 -8.37
CA TYR A 219 12.69 16.94 -7.22
C TYR A 219 13.72 16.47 -6.19
N PHE A 220 13.95 15.15 -6.08
CA PHE A 220 14.80 14.57 -5.04
C PHE A 220 15.89 13.64 -5.57
N HIS A 221 16.02 13.48 -6.89
CA HIS A 221 16.97 12.56 -7.52
C HIS A 221 16.83 11.10 -7.02
N GLN A 222 15.60 10.73 -6.64
CA GLN A 222 15.28 9.41 -6.12
C GLN A 222 14.62 8.53 -7.18
N ASP A 223 15.23 7.38 -7.45
CA ASP A 223 14.65 6.36 -8.32
C ASP A 223 13.78 5.40 -7.49
N LEU A 224 12.48 5.69 -7.43
CA LEU A 224 11.53 4.83 -6.73
C LEU A 224 11.38 3.48 -7.45
N LYS A 225 11.43 2.38 -6.69
CA LYS A 225 11.05 1.06 -7.19
C LYS A 225 9.55 0.96 -7.33
N ILE A 226 9.09 0.67 -8.55
CA ILE A 226 7.67 0.57 -8.88
C ILE A 226 7.30 -0.76 -9.56
N PHE A 227 6.13 -1.29 -9.26
CA PHE A 227 5.67 -2.56 -9.83
C PHE A 227 4.20 -2.57 -10.20
N VAL A 228 3.83 -3.43 -11.15
CA VAL A 228 2.43 -3.65 -11.54
C VAL A 228 2.02 -5.07 -11.15
N PHE A 229 0.87 -5.18 -10.50
CA PHE A 229 0.28 -6.45 -10.14
C PHE A 229 -0.98 -6.70 -10.96
N ILE A 230 -0.89 -7.55 -11.98
CA ILE A 230 -2.02 -7.98 -12.80
C ILE A 230 -2.70 -9.15 -12.09
N GLU A 231 -3.52 -8.84 -11.07
CA GLU A 231 -4.28 -9.87 -10.34
C GLU A 231 -5.65 -9.37 -9.82
N PRO A 232 -6.74 -10.12 -10.12
CA PRO A 232 -6.79 -11.17 -11.14
C PRO A 232 -6.55 -10.58 -12.53
N CYS A 233 -5.82 -11.30 -13.38
CA CYS A 233 -5.76 -11.00 -14.82
C CYS A 233 -7.09 -11.37 -15.47
N LEU A 234 -7.84 -10.40 -15.98
CA LEU A 234 -9.19 -10.59 -16.53
C LEU A 234 -9.25 -10.52 -18.06
N GLU A 235 -8.20 -10.01 -18.69
CA GLU A 235 -8.05 -9.94 -20.14
C GLU A 235 -6.56 -9.83 -20.52
N ASN A 236 -6.28 -9.85 -21.84
CA ASN A 236 -4.95 -9.52 -22.32
C ASN A 236 -4.69 -8.01 -22.14
N ILE A 237 -3.50 -7.65 -21.66
CA ILE A 237 -3.10 -6.26 -21.43
C ILE A 237 -1.86 -5.96 -22.27
N ASP A 238 -1.89 -4.84 -22.97
CA ASP A 238 -0.75 -4.21 -23.62
C ASP A 238 -0.11 -3.18 -22.68
N LEU A 239 1.08 -3.51 -22.19
CA LEU A 239 1.94 -2.66 -21.37
C LEU A 239 3.01 -1.95 -22.21
N SER A 240 3.00 -2.03 -23.54
CA SER A 240 4.07 -1.49 -24.39
C SER A 240 4.37 -0.01 -24.14
N ALA A 241 3.35 0.78 -23.77
CA ALA A 241 3.49 2.19 -23.40
C ALA A 241 4.18 2.43 -22.04
N TYR A 242 4.24 1.43 -21.16
CA TYR A 242 4.64 1.58 -19.77
C TYR A 242 5.82 0.70 -19.36
N ILE A 243 5.98 -0.46 -20.00
CA ILE A 243 6.79 -1.57 -19.52
C ILE A 243 8.24 -1.18 -19.26
N GLU A 244 8.83 -0.32 -20.10
CA GLU A 244 10.24 0.11 -19.96
C GLU A 244 10.52 0.96 -18.71
N TYR A 245 9.48 1.45 -18.04
CA TYR A 245 9.59 2.26 -16.83
C TYR A 245 9.33 1.45 -15.55
N LEU A 246 8.86 0.20 -15.67
CA LEU A 246 8.50 -0.66 -14.54
C LEU A 246 9.70 -1.45 -14.04
N ASP A 247 9.81 -1.61 -12.72
CA ASP A 247 10.86 -2.45 -12.10
C ASP A 247 10.44 -3.92 -11.96
N TRP A 248 9.14 -4.21 -12.07
CA TRP A 248 8.59 -5.55 -11.88
C TRP A 248 7.15 -5.67 -12.38
N VAL A 249 6.83 -6.82 -12.98
CA VAL A 249 5.46 -7.19 -13.31
C VAL A 249 5.12 -8.53 -12.67
N ILE A 250 4.01 -8.56 -11.95
CA ILE A 250 3.47 -9.76 -11.32
C ILE A 250 2.15 -10.10 -12.00
N LEU A 251 1.95 -11.36 -12.40
CA LEU A 251 0.70 -11.82 -13.00
C LEU A 251 0.10 -12.98 -12.20
N GLY A 252 -1.21 -12.92 -11.95
CA GLY A 252 -1.94 -13.98 -11.28
C GLY A 252 -3.39 -14.10 -11.74
N GLY A 253 -3.83 -15.34 -11.93
CA GLY A 253 -5.23 -15.68 -12.17
C GLY A 253 -6.09 -15.64 -10.91
N GLU A 254 -7.40 -15.58 -11.10
CA GLU A 254 -8.37 -15.48 -10.01
C GLU A 254 -8.44 -16.76 -9.17
N LYS A 255 -8.29 -16.63 -7.85
CA LYS A 255 -8.42 -17.75 -6.92
C LYS A 255 -9.50 -17.47 -5.89
N ILE A 256 -10.52 -18.31 -5.87
CA ILE A 256 -11.67 -18.23 -4.98
C ILE A 256 -11.70 -19.48 -4.09
N PRO A 257 -11.12 -19.43 -2.88
CA PRO A 257 -10.96 -20.61 -2.03
C PRO A 257 -12.25 -21.37 -1.73
N ASN A 258 -13.37 -20.66 -1.57
CA ASN A 258 -14.64 -21.24 -1.11
C ASN A 258 -15.66 -21.48 -2.24
N ASN A 259 -15.36 -21.07 -3.47
CA ASN A 259 -16.23 -21.29 -4.62
C ASN A 259 -15.42 -21.23 -5.93
N PRO A 260 -14.57 -22.24 -6.20
CA PRO A 260 -13.65 -22.22 -7.33
C PRO A 260 -14.37 -22.11 -8.68
N ASN A 261 -15.61 -22.58 -8.78
CA ASN A 261 -16.42 -22.54 -10.01
C ASN A 261 -16.83 -21.11 -10.42
N LYS A 262 -16.76 -20.14 -9.50
CA LYS A 262 -16.99 -18.72 -9.81
C LYS A 262 -15.76 -17.99 -10.33
N SER A 263 -14.60 -18.66 -10.36
CA SER A 263 -13.37 -18.05 -10.84
C SER A 263 -13.52 -17.71 -12.31
N ARG A 264 -13.16 -16.47 -12.65
CA ARG A 264 -13.05 -16.06 -14.04
C ARG A 264 -11.89 -16.80 -14.73
N PRO A 265 -12.00 -17.05 -16.05
CA PRO A 265 -10.98 -17.77 -16.80
C PRO A 265 -9.63 -17.07 -16.72
N SER A 266 -8.57 -17.86 -16.61
CA SER A 266 -7.19 -17.43 -16.88
C SER A 266 -6.72 -18.14 -18.14
N LYS A 267 -6.26 -17.35 -19.11
CA LYS A 267 -5.86 -17.83 -20.43
C LYS A 267 -4.35 -17.85 -20.60
N THR A 268 -3.85 -18.83 -21.35
CA THR A 268 -2.42 -18.99 -21.59
C THR A 268 -1.87 -17.79 -22.36
N GLU A 269 -2.60 -17.34 -23.38
CA GLU A 269 -2.17 -16.27 -24.29
C GLU A 269 -1.97 -14.95 -23.55
N TRP A 270 -2.72 -14.70 -22.47
CA TRP A 270 -2.56 -13.50 -21.65
C TRP A 270 -1.26 -13.53 -20.85
N ALA A 271 -0.93 -14.66 -20.24
CA ALA A 271 0.32 -14.84 -19.50
C ALA A 271 1.53 -14.77 -20.44
N GLU A 272 1.44 -15.43 -21.60
CA GLU A 272 2.48 -15.39 -22.64
C GLU A 272 2.71 -13.98 -23.20
N SER A 273 1.63 -13.25 -23.47
CA SER A 273 1.68 -11.86 -23.94
C SER A 273 2.46 -10.98 -22.95
N ILE A 274 2.08 -11.00 -21.68
CA ILE A 274 2.76 -10.18 -20.65
C ILE A 274 4.21 -10.61 -20.46
N TRP A 275 4.47 -11.91 -20.43
CA TRP A 275 5.83 -12.41 -20.32
C TRP A 275 6.72 -11.95 -21.49
N ASN A 276 6.23 -12.04 -22.73
CA ASN A 276 6.95 -11.59 -23.92
C ASN A 276 7.24 -10.07 -23.87
N GLN A 277 6.27 -9.27 -23.41
CA GLN A 277 6.44 -7.84 -23.24
C GLN A 277 7.54 -7.52 -22.21
N CYS A 278 7.54 -8.22 -21.07
CA CYS A 278 8.57 -8.09 -20.04
C CYS A 278 9.96 -8.47 -20.58
N ARG A 279 10.06 -9.64 -21.23
CA ARG A 279 11.31 -10.16 -21.78
C ARG A 279 11.92 -9.24 -22.83
N LYS A 280 11.11 -8.63 -23.70
CA LYS A 280 11.57 -7.70 -24.74
C LYS A 280 12.26 -6.47 -24.15
N LYS A 281 11.97 -6.12 -22.91
CA LYS A 281 12.44 -4.90 -22.23
C LYS A 281 13.28 -5.18 -20.99
N ASP A 282 13.66 -6.44 -20.77
CA ASP A 282 14.44 -6.91 -19.61
C ASP A 282 13.81 -6.52 -18.26
N VAL A 283 12.48 -6.60 -18.18
CA VAL A 283 11.72 -6.33 -16.95
C VAL A 283 11.46 -7.65 -16.23
N PRO A 284 11.80 -7.77 -14.93
CA PRO A 284 11.52 -8.97 -14.16
C PRO A 284 10.03 -9.35 -14.19
N PHE A 285 9.74 -10.59 -14.52
CA PHE A 285 8.40 -11.15 -14.54
C PHE A 285 8.19 -12.24 -13.47
N PHE A 286 7.17 -12.07 -12.64
CA PHE A 286 6.77 -13.05 -11.64
C PHE A 286 5.39 -13.63 -11.97
N PHE A 287 5.35 -14.90 -12.36
CA PHE A 287 4.09 -15.62 -12.47
C PHE A 287 3.68 -16.19 -11.11
N LYS A 288 2.55 -15.73 -10.60
CA LYS A 288 2.04 -16.14 -9.29
C LYS A 288 1.30 -17.47 -9.34
N GLN A 289 0.26 -17.57 -10.17
CA GLN A 289 -0.64 -18.73 -10.25
C GLN A 289 -1.63 -18.56 -11.41
N TRP A 290 -2.20 -19.66 -11.89
CA TRP A 290 -3.31 -19.65 -12.86
C TRP A 290 -4.69 -19.39 -12.26
N GLY A 291 -4.87 -19.51 -10.94
CA GLY A 291 -6.20 -19.42 -10.34
C GLY A 291 -6.97 -20.75 -10.33
N ASN A 292 -8.30 -20.71 -10.25
CA ASN A 292 -9.15 -21.92 -10.20
C ASN A 292 -9.76 -22.32 -11.55
N ASN A 293 -9.97 -21.37 -12.47
CA ASN A 293 -10.56 -21.62 -13.77
C ASN A 293 -9.51 -21.45 -14.87
N VAL A 294 -8.84 -22.56 -15.18
CA VAL A 294 -7.76 -22.63 -16.17
C VAL A 294 -8.27 -23.32 -17.43
N GLU A 295 -7.83 -22.86 -18.60
CA GLU A 295 -8.18 -23.44 -19.90
C GLU A 295 -7.91 -24.95 -19.94
N GLU A 296 -8.74 -25.66 -20.70
CA GLU A 296 -8.69 -27.12 -20.75
C GLU A 296 -7.45 -27.64 -21.48
N SER A 297 -6.87 -26.83 -22.37
CA SER A 297 -5.56 -27.03 -22.98
C SER A 297 -4.42 -27.12 -21.95
N ILE A 298 -4.52 -26.39 -20.84
CA ILE A 298 -3.54 -26.47 -19.73
C ILE A 298 -3.79 -27.74 -18.88
N LYS A 299 -5.04 -28.24 -18.82
CA LYS A 299 -5.41 -29.42 -18.01
C LYS A 299 -5.08 -30.76 -18.67
N ARG A 300 -5.03 -30.81 -19.99
CA ARG A 300 -4.76 -32.05 -20.75
C ARG A 300 -3.25 -32.17 -20.95
N GLU A 301 -2.64 -33.19 -20.36
CA GLU A 301 -1.24 -33.60 -20.63
C GLU A 301 -1.08 -33.99 -22.10
N LYS A 302 -0.95 -33.01 -22.99
CA LYS A 302 -0.47 -33.17 -24.35
C LYS A 302 0.03 -31.82 -24.84
N TYR A 303 1.35 -31.65 -24.72
CA TYR A 303 2.20 -30.58 -25.27
C TYR A 303 2.55 -29.39 -24.35
N PRO A 304 3.67 -29.48 -23.60
CA PRO A 304 3.82 -28.88 -22.28
C PRO A 304 5.19 -28.19 -22.09
N LEU A 305 5.35 -26.94 -22.52
CA LEU A 305 6.57 -26.18 -22.24
C LEU A 305 6.27 -24.78 -21.73
N LEU A 306 5.50 -23.99 -22.46
CA LEU A 306 5.32 -22.58 -22.13
C LEU A 306 4.50 -22.34 -20.84
N PRO A 307 3.36 -23.02 -20.58
CA PRO A 307 2.65 -22.88 -19.30
C PRO A 307 3.47 -23.35 -18.09
N MET A 308 4.12 -24.52 -18.18
CA MET A 308 4.99 -25.04 -17.12
C MET A 308 6.24 -24.19 -16.90
N TRP A 309 6.76 -23.59 -17.98
CA TRP A 309 7.92 -22.70 -17.92
C TRP A 309 7.51 -21.37 -17.28
N ILE A 310 6.37 -20.79 -17.66
CA ILE A 310 5.80 -19.59 -17.03
C ILE A 310 5.55 -19.84 -15.54
N GLU A 311 4.97 -20.98 -15.16
CA GLU A 311 4.80 -21.38 -13.75
C GLU A 311 6.12 -21.42 -12.96
N LYS A 312 7.21 -21.78 -13.62
CA LYS A 312 8.56 -21.83 -13.06
C LYS A 312 9.27 -20.47 -13.13
N HIS A 313 8.76 -19.51 -13.91
CA HIS A 313 9.33 -18.17 -14.04
C HIS A 313 8.91 -17.26 -12.89
N LYS A 314 9.86 -17.08 -11.99
CA LYS A 314 9.74 -16.26 -10.79
C LYS A 314 10.94 -15.36 -10.70
N GLU A 315 10.94 -14.33 -11.53
CA GLU A 315 11.97 -13.31 -11.48
C GLU A 315 11.58 -12.26 -10.46
N PHE A 316 12.60 -11.82 -9.71
CA PHE A 316 12.47 -10.79 -8.70
C PHE A 316 13.28 -9.57 -9.12
N PRO A 317 12.87 -8.36 -8.74
CA PRO A 317 13.63 -7.16 -9.03
C PRO A 317 15.04 -7.26 -8.48
N TYR A 318 16.03 -6.88 -9.29
CA TYR A 318 17.41 -6.82 -8.83
C TYR A 318 17.51 -5.86 -7.64
N GLN A 319 17.95 -6.38 -6.50
CA GLN A 319 18.31 -5.57 -5.35
C GLN A 319 19.78 -5.18 -5.50
N LYS A 320 20.08 -3.90 -5.77
CA LYS A 320 21.42 -3.39 -5.49
C LYS A 320 21.64 -3.58 -3.99
N LYS A 321 22.52 -4.52 -3.59
CA LYS A 321 22.99 -4.60 -2.21
C LYS A 321 23.73 -3.30 -1.92
N TRP A 322 23.11 -2.40 -1.17
CA TRP A 322 23.82 -1.28 -0.57
C TRP A 322 24.67 -1.88 0.55
N ILE A 323 25.93 -2.19 0.24
CA ILE A 323 26.92 -2.49 1.27
C ILE A 323 27.17 -1.15 1.96
N VAL A 324 26.46 -0.92 3.06
CA VAL A 324 26.90 0.08 4.03
C VAL A 324 28.08 -0.57 4.73
N GLU A 325 29.30 -0.34 4.22
CA GLU A 325 30.49 -0.58 5.02
C GLU A 325 30.40 0.39 6.18
N VAL A 326 29.93 -0.10 7.32
CA VAL A 326 30.10 0.59 8.61
C VAL A 326 31.57 0.44 8.96
N THR A 327 32.43 1.22 8.29
CA THR A 327 33.75 1.51 8.82
C THR A 327 33.52 2.47 9.96
N GLY A 328 33.69 1.96 11.19
CA GLY A 328 33.64 2.80 12.38
C GLY A 328 34.66 3.91 12.24
N CYS A 329 34.20 5.16 12.20
CA CYS A 329 35.06 6.28 12.45
C CYS A 329 34.27 7.44 13.05
N ASN A 330 34.92 8.09 14.02
CA ASN A 330 34.38 9.04 14.95
C ASN A 330 33.71 10.25 14.26
N ALA A 331 32.69 10.78 14.94
CA ALA A 331 32.04 12.04 14.63
C ALA A 331 33.02 13.20 14.83
N SER A 332 33.78 13.55 13.79
CA SER A 332 34.41 14.86 13.60
C SER A 332 35.15 14.87 12.26
N ASN A 333 34.81 15.84 11.41
CA ASN A 333 35.47 16.23 10.15
C ASN A 333 34.98 15.52 8.88
N PHE A 334 33.94 16.08 8.27
CA PHE A 334 33.75 16.05 6.81
C PHE A 334 33.10 17.37 6.36
N TYR A 335 33.88 18.44 6.46
CA TYR A 335 33.71 19.63 5.64
C TYR A 335 35.02 19.80 4.89
N GLU A 336 35.05 19.44 3.61
CA GLU A 336 35.82 20.20 2.61
C GLU A 336 35.42 19.84 1.16
N LYS A 337 35.01 20.89 0.46
CA LYS A 337 35.19 21.21 -0.97
C LYS A 337 34.63 20.29 -2.07
N VAL A 338 33.51 20.74 -2.63
CA VAL A 338 33.27 20.72 -4.08
C VAL A 338 33.03 22.17 -4.51
N GLU A 339 33.96 22.76 -5.26
CA GLU A 339 33.77 24.04 -5.93
C GLU A 339 32.79 23.87 -7.10
N PHE A 340 31.70 24.63 -7.10
CA PHE A 340 30.73 24.69 -8.20
C PHE A 340 30.94 25.99 -8.99
N ASP A 341 31.11 25.84 -10.30
CA ASP A 341 31.25 26.93 -11.28
C ASP A 341 29.90 27.65 -11.47
N THR A 342 29.72 28.75 -10.75
CA THR A 342 28.53 29.60 -10.80
C THR A 342 28.64 30.63 -11.92
N GLN A 343 28.18 30.30 -13.13
CA GLN A 343 27.76 31.36 -14.09
C GLN A 343 26.78 30.94 -15.20
N LYS A 344 26.37 29.66 -15.32
CA LYS A 344 25.44 29.22 -16.38
C LYS A 344 24.01 28.86 -15.96
N GLU A 345 23.66 28.85 -14.67
CA GLU A 345 22.32 28.41 -14.22
C GLU A 345 21.31 29.52 -13.89
N ALA A 346 21.70 30.80 -13.94
CA ALA A 346 20.81 31.91 -13.58
C ALA A 346 19.74 32.25 -14.64
N LEU A 347 19.82 31.68 -15.86
CA LEU A 347 18.89 32.00 -16.97
C LEU A 347 17.78 30.97 -17.17
N VAL A 348 17.98 29.72 -16.75
CA VAL A 348 16.93 28.67 -16.85
C VAL A 348 15.94 28.76 -15.68
N TYR A 349 16.37 29.28 -14.53
CA TYR A 349 15.54 29.38 -13.33
C TYR A 349 14.39 30.41 -13.43
N ARG A 350 14.52 31.46 -14.27
CA ARG A 350 13.46 32.48 -14.42
C ARG A 350 12.40 32.17 -15.47
N ALA A 351 12.67 31.27 -16.42
CA ALA A 351 11.71 30.95 -17.48
C ALA A 351 10.60 29.97 -17.01
N ASN A 352 10.89 29.09 -16.05
CA ASN A 352 9.97 28.03 -15.61
C ASN A 352 8.99 28.43 -14.49
N GLU A 353 9.26 29.51 -13.72
CA GLU A 353 8.29 30.03 -12.75
C GLU A 353 7.03 30.62 -13.40
N TYR A 354 7.16 31.19 -14.59
CA TYR A 354 6.04 31.89 -15.24
C TYR A 354 5.05 30.96 -15.97
N VAL A 355 5.53 29.82 -16.48
CA VAL A 355 4.69 28.87 -17.23
C VAL A 355 3.92 27.93 -16.29
N ASN A 356 4.54 27.48 -15.18
CA ASN A 356 3.89 26.58 -14.23
C ASN A 356 2.87 27.27 -13.31
N ARG A 357 3.04 28.56 -12.98
CA ARG A 357 2.07 29.30 -12.15
C ARG A 357 0.72 29.54 -12.83
N ARG A 358 0.63 29.59 -14.17
CA ARG A 358 -0.61 29.96 -14.87
C ARG A 358 -1.52 28.78 -15.22
N ILE A 359 -0.97 27.59 -15.41
CA ILE A 359 -1.74 26.41 -15.82
C ILE A 359 -2.29 25.65 -14.59
N PHE A 360 -1.59 25.64 -13.45
CA PHE A 360 -1.99 24.86 -12.28
C PHE A 360 -2.86 25.61 -11.23
N HIS A 361 -2.78 26.94 -11.15
CA HIS A 361 -3.52 27.71 -10.12
C HIS A 361 -5.04 27.72 -10.31
N LYS A 362 -5.54 27.61 -11.56
CA LYS A 362 -6.98 27.72 -11.82
C LYS A 362 -7.76 26.47 -11.43
N ASP A 363 -7.17 25.29 -11.56
CA ASP A 363 -7.85 24.01 -11.31
C ASP A 363 -7.81 23.62 -9.83
N ILE A 364 -6.72 23.91 -9.12
CA ILE A 364 -6.60 23.64 -7.67
C ILE A 364 -7.55 24.52 -6.85
N HIS A 365 -7.75 25.80 -7.21
CA HIS A 365 -8.70 26.67 -6.52
C HIS A 365 -10.15 26.20 -6.67
N LYS A 366 -10.49 25.56 -7.79
CA LYS A 366 -11.82 24.97 -7.99
C LYS A 366 -12.00 23.71 -7.11
N ILE A 367 -11.00 22.84 -7.07
CA ILE A 367 -11.03 21.61 -6.26
C ILE A 367 -11.03 21.92 -4.75
N THR A 368 -10.22 22.87 -4.30
CA THR A 368 -10.19 23.29 -2.88
C THR A 368 -11.46 24.03 -2.46
N ARG A 369 -12.11 24.77 -3.37
CA ARG A 369 -13.41 25.40 -3.10
C ARG A 369 -14.54 24.38 -3.00
N GLU A 370 -14.61 23.42 -3.93
CA GLU A 370 -15.59 22.32 -3.87
C GLU A 370 -15.39 21.43 -2.63
N HIS A 371 -14.14 21.20 -2.21
CA HIS A 371 -13.84 20.46 -0.98
C HIS A 371 -14.22 21.25 0.29
N ARG A 372 -13.96 22.57 0.33
CA ARG A 372 -14.40 23.46 1.43
C ARG A 372 -15.92 23.60 1.50
N GLU A 373 -16.61 23.72 0.36
CA GLU A 373 -18.08 23.78 0.31
C GLU A 373 -18.72 22.44 0.75
N ARG A 374 -18.12 21.29 0.40
CA ARG A 374 -18.55 19.97 0.90
C ARG A 374 -18.34 19.81 2.41
N LEU A 375 -17.24 20.33 2.95
CA LEU A 375 -16.97 20.33 4.39
C LEU A 375 -17.90 21.30 5.14
N SER A 376 -18.17 22.49 4.58
CA SER A 376 -19.10 23.48 5.13
C SER A 376 -20.54 22.95 5.14
N ASN A 377 -20.99 22.28 4.08
CA ASN A 377 -22.33 21.68 4.02
C ASN A 377 -22.49 20.46 4.94
N ARG A 378 -21.40 19.78 5.33
CA ARG A 378 -21.42 18.72 6.34
C ARG A 378 -21.38 19.25 7.78
N LEU A 379 -20.80 20.43 8.00
CA LEU A 379 -20.69 21.05 9.31
C LEU A 379 -21.83 22.03 9.62
N GLY A 380 -22.51 22.58 8.60
CA GLY A 380 -23.62 23.53 8.74
C GLY A 380 -24.99 22.93 9.07
N ASN A 381 -25.10 21.61 9.27
CA ASN A 381 -26.35 20.92 9.64
C ASN A 381 -26.36 20.39 11.08
N LYS A 382 -25.52 20.95 11.95
CA LYS A 382 -25.67 20.82 13.39
C LYS A 382 -25.80 22.20 14.01
N ASP A 383 -26.92 22.39 14.69
CA ASP A 383 -27.35 23.55 15.48
C ASP A 383 -28.16 24.62 14.73
N MET A 384 -29.45 24.31 14.52
CA MET A 384 -30.54 25.21 14.95
C MET A 384 -31.89 24.46 15.04
N LYS A 385 -32.37 24.37 16.28
CA LYS A 385 -33.64 23.79 16.82
C LYS A 385 -33.67 22.29 17.10
#